data_AF-A0A438CXB1-F1
#
_entry.id   AF-A0A438CXB1-F1
#
_cell.length_a   1.000
_cell.length_b   1.000
_cell.length_c   1.000
_cell.angle_alpha   90.00
_cell.angle_beta   90.00
_cell.angle_gamma   90.00
#
_symmetry.space_group_name_H-M   'P 1'
#
loop_
_entity.id
_entity.type
_entity.pdbx_description
1 polymer ?
#
loop_
_entity_poly.entity_id
_entity_poly.type
_entity_poly.pdbx_seq_one_letter_code
_entity_poly.pdbx_strand_id
1 'polypeptide(L)' 'MTKIFKPLVGRTVEVYIDDIVVKSKTREEHVLHLQEVFHLLRKYDMKLNPSKCAFGVSAGKFLDLWSAKGDRG' A
#
# COMPACT_ATOMS: atom_id res chain seq x y z
N MET A 1 -10.19 2.71 7.84
CA MET A 1 -9.72 2.55 6.45
C MET A 1 -10.37 1.41 5.67
N THR A 2 -10.65 0.26 6.29
CA THR A 2 -11.08 -0.98 5.60
C THR A 2 -12.37 -0.88 4.77
N LYS A 3 -13.31 0.02 5.07
CA LYS A 3 -14.54 0.19 4.26
C LYS A 3 -14.28 0.82 2.88
N ILE A 4 -13.24 1.64 2.73
CA ILE A 4 -12.92 2.37 1.49
C ILE A 4 -12.32 1.42 0.45
N PHE A 5 -11.43 0.54 0.90
CA PHE A 5 -10.73 -0.42 0.05
C PHE A 5 -11.40 -1.79 -0.01
N LYS A 6 -12.58 -1.97 0.60
CA LYS A 6 -13.31 -3.25 0.64
C LYS A 6 -13.33 -4.03 -0.69
N PRO A 7 -13.55 -3.42 -1.88
CA PRO A 7 -13.53 -4.17 -3.14
C PRO A 7 -12.12 -4.62 -3.59
N LEU A 8 -11.07 -4.01 -3.07
CA LEU A 8 -9.66 -4.25 -3.42
C LEU A 8 -8.92 -5.08 -2.34
N VAL A 9 -9.46 -5.13 -1.12
CA VAL A 9 -8.90 -5.84 0.03
C VAL A 9 -8.82 -7.34 -0.26
N GLY A 10 -7.63 -7.92 -0.11
CA GLY A 10 -7.38 -9.36 -0.27
C GLY A 10 -7.08 -9.82 -1.69
N ARG A 11 -7.21 -8.94 -2.70
CA ARG A 11 -6.81 -9.24 -4.09
C ARG A 11 -5.59 -8.43 -4.51
N THR A 12 -5.65 -7.11 -4.32
CA THR A 12 -4.64 -6.16 -4.80
C THR A 12 -4.14 -5.25 -3.69
N VAL A 13 -4.93 -5.09 -2.63
CA VAL A 13 -4.60 -4.25 -1.48
C VAL A 13 -4.71 -5.07 -0.20
N GLU A 14 -3.75 -4.92 0.69
CA GLU A 14 -3.84 -5.32 2.08
C GLU A 14 -3.84 -4.06 2.94
N VAL A 15 -4.82 -3.95 3.83
CA VAL A 15 -4.99 -2.79 4.70
C VAL A 15 -4.70 -3.22 6.13
N TYR A 16 -3.71 -2.57 6.73
CA TYR A 16 -3.43 -2.62 8.16
C TYR A 16 -4.03 -1.38 8.85
N ILE A 17 -3.90 -1.27 10.18
CA ILE A 17 -4.50 -0.16 10.95
C ILE A 17 -3.99 1.19 10.42
N ASP A 18 -2.68 1.32 10.20
CA ASP A 18 -2.02 2.58 9.79
C ASP A 18 -1.42 2.54 8.38
N ASP A 19 -1.23 1.34 7.79
CA ASP A 19 -0.54 1.17 6.52
C ASP A 19 -1.41 0.47 5.47
N ILE A 20 -1.18 0.83 4.21
CA ILE A 20 -1.78 0.19 3.05
C ILE A 20 -0.66 -0.43 2.21
N VAL A 21 -0.79 -1.71 1.89
CA VAL A 21 0.15 -2.44 1.04
C VAL A 21 -0.56 -2.79 -0.26
N VAL A 22 0.03 -2.41 -1.39
CA VAL A 22 -0.49 -2.77 -2.73
C VAL A 22 0.37 -3.91 -3.27
N LYS A 23 -0.25 -5.03 -3.64
CA LYS A 23 0.42 -6.22 -4.17
C LYS A 23 -0.06 -6.51 -5.59
N SER A 24 0.83 -6.96 -6.46
CA SER A 24 0.53 -7.23 -7.88
C SER A 24 1.50 -8.26 -8.42
N LYS A 25 1.13 -9.01 -9.47
CA LYS A 25 1.98 -10.06 -10.03
C LYS A 25 2.98 -9.50 -11.04
N THR A 26 2.55 -8.52 -11.83
CA THR A 26 3.40 -7.82 -12.81
C THR A 26 3.54 -6.35 -12.47
N ARG A 27 4.55 -5.69 -13.05
CA ARG A 27 4.78 -4.26 -12.86
C ARG A 27 3.68 -3.43 -13.52
N GLU A 28 3.19 -3.88 -14.67
CA GLU A 28 2.15 -3.22 -15.45
C GLU A 28 0.82 -3.25 -14.69
N GLU A 29 0.46 -4.40 -14.11
CA GLU A 29 -0.68 -4.51 -13.18
C GLU A 29 -0.47 -3.61 -11.94
N HIS A 30 0.75 -3.55 -11.42
CA HIS A 30 1.05 -2.76 -10.24
C HIS A 30 0.80 -1.27 -10.44
N VAL A 31 1.13 -0.74 -11.61
CA VAL A 31 0.84 0.66 -11.95
C VAL A 31 -0.66 0.92 -11.98
N LEU A 32 -1.46 0.00 -12.56
CA LEU A 32 -2.92 0.12 -12.60
C LEU A 32 -3.53 0.09 -11.19
N HIS A 33 -3.09 -0.83 -10.34
CA HIS A 33 -3.58 -0.92 -8.96
C HIS A 33 -3.19 0.31 -8.12
N LEU A 34 -1.98 0.84 -8.30
CA LEU A 34 -1.57 2.08 -7.64
C LEU A 34 -2.44 3.25 -8.08
N GLN A 35 -2.77 3.37 -9.37
CA GLN A 35 -3.67 4.42 -9.85
C GLN A 35 -5.04 4.36 -9.20
N GLU A 36 -5.62 3.17 -9.06
CA GLU A 36 -6.91 2.97 -8.41
C GLU A 36 -6.87 3.32 -6.92
N VAL A 37 -5.82 2.88 -6.22
CA VAL A 37 -5.60 3.21 -4.80
C VAL A 37 -5.43 4.72 -4.60
N PHE A 38 -4.61 5.39 -5.41
CA PHE A 38 -4.45 6.84 -5.33
C PHE A 38 -5.73 7.59 -5.67
N HIS A 39 -6.55 7.08 -6.59
CA HIS A 39 -7.85 7.66 -6.89
C HIS A 39 -8.78 7.59 -5.67
N LEU A 40 -8.85 6.43 -5.01
CA LEU A 40 -9.62 6.27 -3.78
C LEU A 40 -9.10 7.19 -2.65
N LEU A 41 -7.78 7.25 -2.44
CA LEU A 41 -7.20 8.13 -1.43
C LEU A 41 -7.60 9.59 -1.65
N ARG A 42 -7.50 10.09 -2.89
CA ARG A 42 -7.96 11.44 -3.25
C ARG A 42 -9.46 11.63 -3.03
N LYS A 43 -10.28 10.64 -3.41
CA LYS A 43 -11.75 10.70 -3.26
C LYS A 43 -12.18 10.86 -1.80
N TYR A 44 -11.43 10.28 -0.87
CA TYR A 44 -11.72 10.33 0.57
C TYR A 44 -10.83 11.35 1.32
N ASP A 45 -10.15 12.25 0.61
CA ASP A 45 -9.22 13.25 1.16
C ASP A 45 -8.15 12.67 2.11
N MET A 46 -7.73 11.43 1.85
CA MET A 46 -6.67 10.76 2.59
C MET A 46 -5.30 11.16 2.03
N LYS A 47 -4.47 11.74 2.89
CA LYS A 47 -3.10 12.13 2.54
C LYS A 47 -2.11 11.07 2.98
N LEU A 48 -1.29 10.61 2.04
CA LEU A 48 -0.13 9.78 2.35
C LEU A 48 1.02 10.66 2.83
N ASN A 49 1.88 10.11 3.68
CA ASN A 49 3.14 10.73 4.04
C ASN A 49 4.26 10.17 3.14
N PRO A 50 4.80 10.95 2.18
CA PRO A 50 5.80 10.45 1.25
C PRO A 50 7.07 9.93 1.93
N SER A 51 7.45 10.48 3.10
CA SER A 51 8.64 10.02 3.84
C SER A 51 8.47 8.66 4.51
N LYS A 52 7.21 8.20 4.65
CA LYS A 52 6.87 6.87 5.18
C LYS A 52 6.48 5.88 4.07
N CYS A 53 6.22 6.34 2.85
CA CYS A 53 5.90 5.48 1.73
C CYS A 53 7.14 4.79 1.16
N ALA A 54 7.02 3.50 0.86
CA ALA A 54 8.04 2.73 0.15
C ALA A 54 7.41 2.15 -1.13
N PHE A 55 8.14 2.20 -2.25
CA PHE A 55 7.66 1.76 -3.56
C PHE A 55 8.66 0.80 -4.21
N GLY A 56 8.17 -0.10 -5.07
CA GLY A 56 9.03 -0.99 -5.87
C GLY A 56 9.81 -2.03 -5.07
N VAL A 57 9.35 -2.35 -3.86
CA VAL A 57 9.99 -3.34 -2.99
C VAL A 57 9.56 -4.74 -3.42
N SER A 58 10.51 -5.65 -3.60
CA SER A 58 10.21 -7.07 -3.82
C SER A 58 9.65 -7.71 -2.54
N ALA A 59 8.80 -8.73 -2.68
CA ALA A 59 8.14 -9.37 -1.53
C ALA A 59 9.13 -9.85 -0.44
N GLY A 60 10.33 -10.32 -0.81
CA GLY A 60 11.37 -10.70 0.14
C GLY A 60 11.95 -9.52 0.93
N LYS A 61 12.23 -8.40 0.26
CA LYS A 61 12.76 -7.17 0.89
C LYS A 61 11.70 -6.40 1.69
N PHE A 62 10.42 -6.71 1.49
CA PHE A 62 9.31 -6.07 2.19
C PHE A 62 9.34 -6.39 3.69
N LEU A 63 9.67 -7.64 4.07
CA LEU A 63 9.75 -8.05 5.48
C LEU A 63 10.89 -7.32 6.20
N ASP A 64 12.05 -7.18 5.55
CA ASP A 64 13.20 -6.46 6.11
C ASP A 64 12.88 -4.98 6.35
N LEU A 65 12.19 -4.34 5.39
CA LEU A 65 11.75 -2.94 5.53
C LEU A 65 10.68 -2.76 6.61
N TRP A 66 9.80 -3.74 6.79
CA TRP A 66 8.78 -3.69 7.83
C TRP A 66 9.40 -3.83 9.22
N SER A 67 10.30 -4.80 9.40
CA SER A 67 11.06 -4.96 10.64
C SER A 67 11.89 -3.71 10.98
N ALA A 68 12.57 -3.11 9.99
CA ALA A 68 13.33 -1.86 10.20
C ALA A 68 12.45 -0.64 10.52
N LYS A 69 11.16 -0.65 10.11
CA LYS A 69 10.20 0.40 10.50
C LYS A 69 9.72 0.23 11.95
N GLY A 70 9.65 -0.99 12.46
CA GLY A 70 9.25 -1.30 13.83
C GLY A 70 10.24 -0.83 14.89
N ASP A 71 11.52 -0.69 14.54
CA ASP A 71 12.62 -0.34 15.46
C ASP A 71 12.88 1.17 15.61
N ARG A 72 12.04 2.02 15.02
CA ARG A 72 12.09 3.49 15.19
C ARG A 72 11.01 4.03 16.13
N GLY A 73 10.70 3.24 17.16
CA GLY A 73 9.82 3.61 18.27
C GLY A 73 10.56 4.34 19.37
#